data_AF-A0A218KRI8-F1
#
_entry.id   AF-A0A218KRI8-F1
#
_cell.length_a   1.000
_cell.length_b   1.000
_cell.length_c   1.000
_cell.angle_alpha   90.00
_cell.angle_beta   90.00
_cell.angle_gamma   90.00
#
_symmetry.space_group_name_H-M   'P 1'
#
loop_
_entity.id
_entity.type
_entity.pdbx_description
1 polymer ?
#
loop_
_entity_poly.entity_id
_entity_poly.type
_entity_poly.pdbx_seq_one_letter_code
_entity_poly.pdbx_strand_id
1 'polypeptide(L)'
;KQGRLSRDEINTTYKIMRRIEAEELSLDASEIVITSTRQEIEEQWRFYDGFDPVLERKLRARIKSNVSCHGRFMPRMVVIPPGIEFHHIVRHNGDVDGEVERDEGSPASPDPPIWSEIMHFFSNPRKPMILALARPDPKKNITTLVKAFGECRP
;
A
#
# COMPACT_ATOMS: atom_id res chain seq x y z
N LYS A 1 -18.88 -6.34 14.61
CA LYS A 1 -18.47 -5.14 15.38
C LYS A 1 -17.19 -5.49 16.11
N GLN A 2 -16.03 -5.09 15.62
CA GLN A 2 -14.81 -5.14 16.44
C GLN A 2 -15.00 -4.10 17.53
N GLY A 3 -15.26 -4.52 18.77
CA GLY A 3 -15.28 -3.62 19.92
C GLY A 3 -13.92 -2.93 20.03
N ARG A 4 -13.89 -1.72 20.61
CA ARG A 4 -12.60 -1.09 20.96
C ARG A 4 -11.93 -1.97 22.00
N LEU A 5 -10.93 -2.74 21.57
CA LEU A 5 -10.05 -3.47 22.46
C LEU A 5 -9.25 -2.46 23.28
N SER A 6 -8.99 -2.79 24.55
CA SER A 6 -8.07 -2.03 25.38
C SER A 6 -6.65 -2.13 24.84
N ARG A 7 -5.79 -1.17 25.21
CA ARG A 7 -4.38 -1.18 24.82
C ARG A 7 -3.68 -2.48 25.23
N ASP A 8 -4.02 -3.01 26.40
CA ASP A 8 -3.41 -4.23 26.95
C ASP A 8 -3.87 -5.48 26.21
N GLU A 9 -5.15 -5.58 25.84
CA GLU A 9 -5.66 -6.67 25.00
C GLU A 9 -5.04 -6.64 23.59
N ILE A 10 -4.90 -5.44 23.01
CA ILE A 10 -4.21 -5.25 21.73
C ILE A 10 -2.77 -5.72 21.83
N ASN A 11 -2.05 -5.30 22.86
CA ASN A 11 -0.66 -5.69 23.02
C ASN A 11 -0.52 -7.19 23.31
N THR A 12 -1.43 -7.78 24.08
CA THR A 12 -1.45 -9.22 24.37
C THR A 12 -1.61 -10.04 23.09
N THR A 13 -2.53 -9.62 22.22
CA THR A 13 -2.88 -10.32 20.97
C THR A 13 -1.85 -10.08 19.86
N TYR A 14 -1.50 -8.81 19.60
CA TYR A 14 -0.72 -8.41 18.42
C TYR A 14 0.75 -8.11 18.73
N LYS A 15 1.16 -8.15 20.00
CA LYS A 15 2.52 -7.85 20.47
C LYS A 15 3.03 -6.50 19.95
N ILE A 16 2.16 -5.49 19.98
CA ILE A 16 2.43 -4.20 19.34
C ILE A 16 3.66 -3.50 19.91
N MET A 17 3.87 -3.57 21.24
CA MET A 17 5.01 -2.92 21.89
C MET A 17 6.34 -3.53 21.44
N ARG A 18 6.41 -4.87 21.33
CA ARG A 18 7.61 -5.56 20.84
C ARG A 18 7.95 -5.17 19.40
N ARG A 19 6.93 -4.93 18.57
CA ARG A 19 7.12 -4.52 17.17
C ARG A 19 7.63 -3.08 17.08
N ILE A 20 7.02 -2.17 17.84
CA ILE A 20 7.47 -0.78 17.92
C ILE A 20 8.93 -0.74 18.39
N GLU A 21 9.27 -1.45 19.47
CA GLU A 21 10.65 -1.51 19.97
C GLU A 21 11.64 -2.04 18.92
N ALA A 22 11.28 -3.09 18.18
CA ALA A 22 12.12 -3.62 17.11
C ALA A 22 12.27 -2.64 15.94
N GLU A 23 11.23 -1.89 15.61
CA GLU A 23 11.23 -0.87 14.56
C GLU A 23 12.08 0.34 14.97
N GLU A 24 11.96 0.83 16.20
CA GLU A 24 12.82 1.89 16.78
C GLU A 24 14.30 1.49 16.75
N LEU A 25 14.62 0.29 17.24
CA LEU A 25 16.00 -0.20 17.23
C LEU A 25 16.56 -0.32 15.80
N SER A 26 15.70 -0.72 14.85
CA SER A 26 16.09 -0.80 13.44
C SER A 26 16.33 0.57 12.83
N LEU A 27 15.52 1.58 13.18
CA LEU A 27 15.71 2.96 12.74
C LEU A 27 17.03 3.53 13.28
N ASP A 28 17.32 3.33 14.56
CA ASP A 28 18.53 3.81 15.21
C ASP A 28 19.81 3.21 14.61
N ALA A 29 19.76 1.93 14.24
CA ALA A 29 20.90 1.22 13.64
C ALA A 29 21.07 1.49 12.13
N SER A 30 20.06 2.07 11.47
CA SER A 30 20.07 2.23 10.02
C SER A 30 20.77 3.50 9.58
N GLU A 31 21.69 3.42 8.61
CA GLU A 31 22.24 4.63 7.99
C GLU A 31 21.27 5.26 6.97
N ILE A 32 20.49 4.41 6.29
CA ILE A 32 19.57 4.77 5.23
C ILE A 32 18.30 3.95 5.41
N VAL A 33 17.15 4.59 5.24
CA VAL A 33 15.83 3.96 5.21
C VAL A 33 15.19 4.26 3.86
N ILE A 34 14.79 3.21 3.14
CA ILE A 34 14.13 3.33 1.84
C ILE A 34 12.63 3.15 2.04
N THR A 35 11.86 4.07 1.47
CA THR A 35 10.39 4.10 1.54
C THR A 35 9.80 4.15 0.14
N SER A 36 8.57 3.70 -0.01
CA SER A 36 7.87 3.70 -1.30
C SER A 36 7.36 5.08 -1.67
N THR A 37 7.01 5.91 -0.67
CA THR A 37 6.39 7.22 -0.87
C THR A 37 6.88 8.25 0.14
N ARG A 38 6.70 9.55 -0.17
CA ARG A 38 6.95 10.63 0.81
C ARG A 38 5.97 10.58 1.99
N GLN A 39 4.73 10.16 1.74
CA GLN A 39 3.72 10.02 2.77
C GLN A 39 4.16 9.03 3.86
N GLU A 40 4.80 7.91 3.50
CA GLU A 40 5.38 6.98 4.47
C GLU A 40 6.34 7.68 5.45
N ILE A 41 7.22 8.55 4.94
CA ILE A 41 8.18 9.28 5.78
C ILE A 41 7.45 10.27 6.68
N GLU A 42 6.60 11.10 6.10
CA GLU A 42 6.00 12.23 6.80
C GLU A 42 4.87 11.82 7.74
N GLU A 43 4.10 10.79 7.40
CA GLU A 43 2.89 10.42 8.14
C GLU A 43 2.98 9.08 8.84
N GLN A 44 3.97 8.23 8.57
CA GLN A 44 4.10 6.94 9.27
C GLN A 44 5.36 6.92 10.11
N TRP A 45 6.54 7.03 9.48
CA TRP A 45 7.82 6.98 10.18
C TRP A 45 8.04 8.14 11.14
N ARG A 46 7.47 9.32 10.87
CA ARG A 46 7.51 10.49 11.78
C ARG A 46 6.88 10.23 13.16
N PHE A 47 6.09 9.16 13.32
CA PHE A 47 5.50 8.83 14.62
C PHE A 47 6.43 8.08 15.57
N TYR A 48 7.57 7.59 15.08
CA TYR A 48 8.58 6.93 15.90
C TYR A 48 9.48 7.97 16.57
N ASP A 49 9.90 7.68 17.80
CA ASP A 49 10.74 8.57 18.60
C ASP A 49 12.15 8.68 18.02
N GLY A 50 12.65 7.60 17.41
CA GLY A 50 13.97 7.52 16.75
C GLY A 50 14.07 8.32 15.45
N PHE A 51 13.00 8.98 14.98
CA PHE A 51 13.03 9.73 13.73
C PHE A 51 12.29 11.08 13.77
N ASP A 52 13.05 12.16 13.58
CA ASP A 52 12.51 13.51 13.36
C ASP A 52 13.03 14.10 12.02
N PRO A 53 12.15 14.34 11.03
CA PRO A 53 12.51 14.95 9.74
C PRO A 53 13.20 16.31 9.86
N VAL A 54 12.88 17.10 10.89
CA VAL A 54 13.49 18.43 11.09
C VAL A 54 14.91 18.28 11.63
N LEU A 55 15.09 17.38 12.59
CA LEU A 55 16.41 17.08 13.15
C LEU A 55 17.33 16.44 12.09
N GLU A 56 16.81 15.49 11.30
CA GLU A 56 17.52 14.88 10.17
C GLU A 56 18.12 15.95 9.25
N ARG A 57 17.29 16.90 8.79
CA ARG A 57 17.71 17.98 7.89
C ARG A 57 18.77 18.88 8.53
N LYS A 58 18.64 19.19 9.82
CA LYS A 58 19.63 19.99 10.56
C LYS A 58 20.96 19.27 10.67
N LEU A 59 20.96 17.98 11.03
CA LEU A 59 22.18 17.18 11.13
C LEU A 59 22.86 17.07 9.76
N ARG A 60 22.09 16.85 8.69
CA ARG A 60 22.61 16.81 7.32
C ARG A 60 23.25 18.13 6.88
N ALA A 61 22.60 19.26 7.17
CA ALA A 61 23.16 20.58 6.86
C ALA A 61 24.49 20.82 7.60
N ARG A 62 24.58 20.39 8.87
CA ARG A 62 25.83 20.48 9.65
C ARG A 62 26.93 19.59 9.08
N ILE A 63 26.63 18.34 8.76
CA ILE A 63 27.59 17.40 8.16
C ILE A 63 28.11 17.95 6.83
N LYS A 64 27.22 18.50 5.98
CA LYS A 64 27.62 19.12 4.70
C LYS A 64 28.56 20.32 4.89
N SER A 65 28.36 21.10 5.95
CA SER A 65 29.23 22.23 6.31
C SER A 65 30.45 21.84 7.15
N ASN A 66 30.72 20.53 7.29
CA ASN A 66 31.82 19.98 8.09
C ASN A 66 31.79 20.44 9.57
N VAL A 67 30.59 20.63 10.12
CA VAL A 67 30.35 21.02 11.51
C VAL A 67 30.06 19.78 12.34
N SER A 68 30.76 19.63 13.47
CA SER A 68 30.54 18.52 14.40
C SER A 68 29.07 18.38 14.84
N CYS A 69 28.57 17.16 14.78
CA CYS A 69 27.25 16.74 15.28
C CYS A 69 27.31 16.08 16.67
N HIS A 70 28.47 16.06 17.34
CA HIS A 70 28.65 15.45 18.67
C HIS A 70 28.18 13.98 18.73
N GLY A 71 28.45 13.21 17.68
CA GLY A 71 28.02 11.81 17.59
C GLY A 71 26.52 11.60 17.35
N ARG A 72 25.73 12.68 17.20
CA ARG A 72 24.32 12.56 16.82
C ARG A 72 24.19 12.20 15.35
N PHE A 73 23.38 11.20 15.11
CA PHE A 73 23.08 10.68 13.79
C PHE A 73 21.56 10.48 13.66
N MET A 74 21.09 10.49 12.42
CA MET A 74 19.69 10.22 12.07
C MET A 74 19.69 9.56 10.69
N PRO A 75 18.92 8.46 10.49
CA PRO A 75 18.86 7.78 9.21
C PRO A 75 18.49 8.72 8.07
N ARG A 76 19.13 8.54 6.92
CA ARG A 76 18.70 9.20 5.68
C ARG A 76 17.46 8.51 5.13
N MET A 77 16.36 9.23 5.06
CA MET A 77 15.16 8.76 4.36
C MET A 77 15.28 8.96 2.85
N VAL A 78 15.01 7.92 2.06
CA VAL A 78 15.01 7.96 0.59
C VAL A 78 13.71 7.36 0.07
N VAL A 79 13.08 8.03 -0.90
CA VAL A 79 11.90 7.50 -1.58
C VAL A 79 12.35 6.78 -2.85
N ILE A 80 12.08 5.48 -2.93
CA ILE A 80 12.28 4.65 -4.13
C ILE A 80 10.97 3.88 -4.34
N PRO A 81 10.07 4.36 -5.22
CA PRO A 81 8.81 3.69 -5.47
C PRO A 81 9.04 2.28 -6.02
N PRO A 82 8.32 1.26 -5.51
CA PRO A 82 8.43 -0.09 -6.05
C PRO A 82 7.80 -0.17 -7.44
N GLY A 83 8.29 -1.12 -8.25
CA GLY A 83 7.70 -1.46 -9.54
C GLY A 83 6.84 -2.73 -9.47
N ILE A 84 6.18 -3.04 -10.59
CA ILE A 84 5.52 -4.33 -10.82
C ILE A 84 6.07 -4.96 -12.09
N GLU A 85 6.17 -6.28 -12.12
CA GLU A 85 6.57 -7.02 -13.30
C GLU A 85 5.39 -7.15 -14.29
N PHE A 86 5.62 -6.80 -15.56
CA PHE A 86 4.55 -6.75 -16.57
C PHE A 86 4.46 -8.00 -17.46
N HIS A 87 5.38 -8.97 -17.33
CA HIS A 87 5.40 -10.16 -18.20
C HIS A 87 4.07 -10.95 -18.19
N HIS A 88 3.36 -10.92 -17.05
CA HIS A 88 2.06 -11.59 -16.88
C HIS A 88 0.87 -10.61 -16.94
N ILE A 89 1.11 -9.33 -17.20
CA ILE A 89 0.07 -8.32 -17.34
C ILE A 89 -0.14 -8.08 -18.82
N VAL A 90 -1.05 -8.85 -19.41
CA VAL A 90 -1.50 -8.63 -20.79
C VAL A 90 -2.38 -7.39 -20.80
N ARG A 91 -1.93 -6.33 -21.48
CA ARG A 91 -2.81 -5.18 -21.74
C ARG A 91 -3.87 -5.63 -22.73
N HIS A 92 -5.12 -5.62 -22.29
CA HIS A 92 -6.24 -5.72 -23.21
C HIS A 92 -6.37 -4.35 -23.89
N ASN A 93 -5.95 -4.22 -25.15
CA ASN A 93 -6.10 -2.99 -25.95
C ASN A 93 -7.57 -2.77 -26.31
N GLY A 94 -8.41 -2.52 -25.30
CA GLY A 94 -9.76 -2.02 -25.45
C GLY A 94 -9.85 -0.71 -24.70
N ASP A 95 -9.56 0.39 -25.38
CA ASP A 95 -9.67 1.73 -24.84
C ASP A 95 -11.08 1.97 -24.29
N VAL A 96 -11.13 2.64 -23.14
CA VAL A 96 -12.37 3.04 -22.47
C VAL A 96 -13.06 4.21 -23.20
N ASP A 97 -12.47 4.73 -24.29
CA ASP A 97 -12.97 5.92 -25.02
C ASP A 97 -12.58 5.94 -26.52
N GLY A 98 -12.84 4.86 -27.27
CA GLY A 98 -12.56 4.85 -28.71
C GLY A 98 -13.30 3.74 -29.44
N GLU A 99 -13.85 4.07 -30.60
CA GLU A 99 -14.64 3.21 -31.46
C GLU A 99 -14.03 1.81 -31.64
N VAL A 100 -14.90 0.79 -31.59
CA VAL A 100 -14.54 -0.62 -31.77
C VAL A 100 -14.23 -0.86 -33.25
N GLU A 101 -13.07 -0.43 -33.72
CA GLU A 101 -12.44 -0.99 -34.92
C GLU A 101 -11.83 -2.32 -34.50
N ARG A 102 -12.63 -3.40 -34.58
CA ARG A 102 -12.11 -4.77 -34.48
C ARG A 102 -11.13 -4.98 -35.63
N ASP A 103 -9.84 -4.95 -35.33
CA ASP A 103 -8.86 -5.60 -36.18
C ASP A 103 -9.18 -7.11 -36.18
N GLU A 104 -9.76 -7.61 -37.28
CA GLU A 104 -10.17 -9.01 -37.51
C GLU A 104 -8.99 -10.01 -37.52
N GLY A 105 -7.79 -9.62 -37.07
CA GLY A 105 -6.58 -10.43 -37.10
C GLY A 105 -6.02 -10.87 -35.75
N SER A 106 -6.43 -10.27 -34.63
CA SER A 106 -5.94 -10.69 -33.30
C SER A 106 -6.92 -11.69 -32.68
N PRO A 107 -6.50 -12.95 -32.39
CA PRO A 107 -7.37 -13.87 -31.68
C PRO A 107 -7.68 -13.24 -30.33
N ALA A 108 -8.96 -12.90 -30.11
CA ALA A 108 -9.45 -12.49 -28.81
C ALA A 108 -8.91 -13.52 -27.80
N SER A 109 -8.08 -13.06 -26.86
CA SER A 109 -7.54 -13.96 -25.85
C SER A 109 -8.72 -14.69 -25.22
N PRO A 110 -8.73 -16.04 -25.21
CA PRO A 110 -9.87 -16.78 -24.70
C PRO A 110 -10.17 -16.35 -23.27
N ASP A 111 -11.46 -16.28 -22.93
CA ASP A 111 -11.90 -15.90 -21.59
C ASP A 111 -11.15 -16.76 -20.55
N PRO A 112 -10.62 -16.15 -19.47
CA PRO A 112 -9.93 -16.89 -18.43
C PRO A 112 -10.81 -18.03 -17.91
N PRO A 113 -10.25 -19.22 -17.59
CA PRO A 113 -11.04 -20.37 -17.12
C PRO A 113 -11.94 -20.07 -15.92
N ILE A 114 -11.51 -19.17 -15.04
CA ILE A 114 -12.27 -18.71 -13.86
C ILE A 114 -13.54 -17.93 -14.21
N TRP A 115 -13.70 -17.48 -15.46
CA TRP A 115 -14.82 -16.63 -15.86
C TRP A 115 -16.16 -17.36 -15.71
N SER A 116 -16.23 -18.64 -16.09
CA SER A 116 -17.45 -19.44 -15.95
C SER A 116 -17.85 -19.61 -14.47
N GLU A 117 -16.88 -19.76 -13.58
CA GLU A 117 -17.07 -19.85 -12.12
C GLU A 117 -17.52 -18.52 -11.50
N ILE A 118 -17.13 -17.38 -12.05
CA ILE A 118 -17.52 -16.08 -11.49
C ILE A 118 -18.87 -15.62 -12.09
N MET A 119 -19.04 -15.74 -13.41
CA MET A 119 -20.19 -15.17 -14.11
C MET A 119 -21.53 -15.76 -13.67
N HIS A 120 -21.54 -17.01 -13.21
CA HIS A 120 -22.77 -17.65 -12.76
C HIS A 120 -23.37 -17.01 -11.49
N PHE A 121 -22.62 -16.19 -10.76
CA PHE A 121 -23.11 -15.43 -9.60
C PHE A 121 -23.72 -14.08 -9.97
N PHE A 122 -23.53 -13.58 -11.20
CA PHE A 122 -24.04 -12.28 -11.62
C PHE A 122 -25.40 -12.38 -12.30
N SER A 123 -26.37 -11.57 -11.84
CA SER A 123 -27.68 -11.44 -12.50
C SER A 123 -27.58 -10.83 -13.90
N ASN A 124 -26.61 -9.93 -14.11
CA ASN A 124 -26.32 -9.35 -15.42
C ASN A 124 -24.81 -9.36 -15.67
N PRO A 125 -24.28 -10.40 -16.34
CA PRO A 125 -22.86 -10.51 -16.68
C PRO A 125 -22.34 -9.39 -17.59
N ARG A 126 -23.21 -8.63 -18.27
CA ARG A 126 -22.82 -7.50 -19.13
C ARG A 126 -22.62 -6.20 -18.37
N LYS A 127 -23.04 -6.12 -17.10
CA LYS A 127 -22.81 -4.93 -16.29
C LYS A 127 -21.32 -4.85 -15.92
N PRO A 128 -20.65 -3.68 -16.07
CA PRO A 128 -19.25 -3.54 -15.68
C PRO A 128 -19.01 -3.96 -14.23
N MET A 129 -17.96 -4.76 -14.03
CA MET A 129 -17.55 -5.24 -12.72
C MET A 129 -16.68 -4.21 -12.00
N ILE A 130 -16.87 -4.06 -10.69
CA ILE A 130 -15.88 -3.45 -9.80
C ILE A 130 -14.99 -4.57 -9.24
N LEU A 131 -13.72 -4.61 -9.64
CA LEU A 131 -12.75 -5.59 -9.15
C LEU A 131 -11.93 -5.01 -7.99
N ALA A 132 -11.93 -5.69 -6.84
CA ALA A 132 -11.07 -5.38 -5.71
C ALA A 132 -10.37 -6.66 -5.22
N LEU A 133 -9.05 -6.68 -5.29
CA LEU A 133 -8.23 -7.81 -4.85
C LEU A 133 -7.33 -7.38 -3.68
N ALA A 134 -7.49 -8.03 -2.53
CA ALA A 134 -6.68 -7.78 -1.34
C ALA A 134 -6.61 -9.02 -0.46
N ARG A 135 -5.67 -9.04 0.49
CA ARG A 135 -5.66 -10.05 1.57
C ARG A 135 -6.94 -9.93 2.40
N PRO A 136 -7.48 -11.04 2.94
CA PRO A 136 -8.63 -11.03 3.83
C PRO A 136 -8.23 -10.51 5.23
N ASP A 137 -7.91 -9.22 5.31
CA ASP A 137 -7.49 -8.53 6.53
C ASP A 137 -8.51 -7.42 6.88
N PRO A 138 -8.96 -7.31 8.14
CA PRO A 138 -9.93 -6.29 8.55
C PRO A 138 -9.52 -4.85 8.20
N LYS A 139 -8.22 -4.53 8.20
CA LYS A 139 -7.71 -3.19 7.86
C LYS A 139 -7.92 -2.82 6.39
N LYS A 140 -8.14 -3.80 5.51
CA LYS A 140 -8.46 -3.55 4.09
C LYS A 140 -9.92 -3.15 3.87
N ASN A 141 -10.77 -3.35 4.88
CA ASN A 141 -12.15 -2.85 4.91
C ASN A 141 -13.05 -3.26 3.72
N ILE A 142 -12.81 -4.45 3.14
CA ILE A 142 -13.58 -4.98 2.00
C ILE A 142 -15.07 -5.15 2.34
N THR A 143 -15.41 -5.47 3.59
CA THR A 143 -16.81 -5.62 4.03
C THR A 143 -17.59 -4.32 3.92
N THR A 144 -16.98 -3.17 4.20
CA THR A 144 -17.63 -1.86 4.05
C THR A 144 -17.79 -1.49 2.58
N LEU A 145 -16.83 -1.87 1.71
CA LEU A 145 -16.99 -1.70 0.26
C LEU A 145 -18.23 -2.44 -0.25
N VAL A 146 -18.40 -3.71 0.13
CA VAL A 146 -19.58 -4.51 -0.25
C VAL A 146 -20.87 -3.88 0.26
N LYS A 147 -20.89 -3.44 1.52
CA LYS A 147 -22.03 -2.77 2.12
C LYS A 147 -22.40 -1.48 1.38
N ALA A 148 -21.43 -0.61 1.14
CA ALA A 148 -21.63 0.65 0.43
C ALA A 148 -22.15 0.42 -0.99
N PHE A 149 -21.61 -0.58 -1.71
CA PHE A 149 -22.10 -0.95 -3.03
C PHE A 149 -23.56 -1.46 -2.99
N GLY A 150 -23.91 -2.30 -2.02
CA GLY A 150 -25.27 -2.83 -1.88
C GLY A 150 -26.32 -1.81 -1.40
N GLU A 151 -25.90 -0.78 -0.67
CA GLU A 151 -26.78 0.30 -0.19
C GLU A 151 -26.93 1.44 -1.20
N CYS A 152 -26.04 1.54 -2.18
CA CYS A 152 -26.12 2.50 -3.27
C CYS A 152 -27.29 2.14 -4.20
N ARG A 153 -28.42 2.84 -4.03
CA ARG A 153 -29.55 2.76 -4.95
C ARG A 153 -29.25 3.61 -6.19
N PRO A 154 -29.66 3.15 -7.39
CA PRO A 154 -29.54 3.94 -8.62
C PRO A 154 -30.36 5.24 -8.54
#